data_AF-A0A730IA65-F1
#
_entry.id   AF-A0A730IA65-F1
#
_cell.length_a   1.000
_cell.length_b   1.000
_cell.length_c   1.000
_cell.angle_alpha   90.00
_cell.angle_beta   90.00
_cell.angle_gamma   90.00
#
_symmetry.space_group_name_H-M   'P 1'
#
loop_
_entity.id
_entity.type
_entity.pdbx_description
1 polymer ?
#
loop_
_entity_poly.entity_id
_entity_poly.type
_entity_poly.pdbx_seq_one_letter_code
_entity_poly.pdbx_strand_id
1 'polypeptide(L)'
;MSNIKGPLISSQRYLDKAKVNDRAARFKRFIVSVYPIVLRGQQYTILMDGHHNYAAAKLAGIEPDYRPITKKVQRILGEMSGREREAFFVNNITDSNYYFVETGEVVHELVMPDTSCKFQAHAGNQWIFGGAA
;
A
#
# COMPACT_ATOMS: atom_id res chain seq x y z
N MET A 1 -10.72 9.30 15.08
CA MET A 1 -10.35 7.90 14.84
C MET A 1 -9.09 7.89 14.00
N SER A 2 -8.04 7.18 14.41
CA SER A 2 -6.82 7.03 13.62
C SER A 2 -7.15 6.38 12.27
N ASN A 3 -6.65 6.93 11.16
CA ASN A 3 -6.73 6.30 9.84
C ASN A 3 -5.79 5.09 9.71
N ILE A 4 -4.87 4.92 10.65
CA ILE A 4 -4.01 3.74 10.80
C ILE A 4 -4.68 2.71 11.72
N LYS A 5 -4.80 1.48 11.22
CA LYS A 5 -5.23 0.29 11.95
C LYS A 5 -4.26 -0.87 11.68
N GLY A 6 -3.53 -1.31 12.70
CA GLY A 6 -2.47 -2.32 12.55
C GLY A 6 -1.17 -1.76 11.94
N PRO A 7 -0.18 -2.63 11.67
CA PRO A 7 1.11 -2.22 11.11
C PRO A 7 0.98 -1.54 9.74
N LEU A 8 1.81 -0.52 9.51
CA LEU A 8 1.89 0.17 8.22
C LEU A 8 2.78 -0.60 7.25
N ILE A 9 2.23 -0.97 6.10
CA ILE A 9 2.91 -1.74 5.05
C ILE A 9 2.86 -1.02 3.70
N SER A 10 3.82 -1.30 2.81
CA SER A 10 3.83 -0.81 1.42
C SER A 10 4.44 -1.86 0.50
N SER A 11 4.07 -1.81 -0.78
CA SER A 11 4.67 -2.59 -1.88
C SER A 11 5.43 -1.72 -2.88
N GLN A 12 5.69 -0.44 -2.53
CA GLN A 12 6.50 0.48 -3.31
C GLN A 12 7.76 0.88 -2.53
N ARG A 13 8.94 0.58 -3.08
CA ARG A 13 10.26 0.93 -2.52
C ARG A 13 10.93 2.06 -3.28
N TYR A 14 10.58 2.28 -4.54
CA TYR A 14 11.19 3.34 -5.31
C TYR A 14 10.90 4.70 -4.69
N LEU A 15 11.99 5.44 -4.42
CA LEU A 15 11.99 6.80 -3.91
C LEU A 15 12.99 7.63 -4.70
N ASP A 16 12.51 8.77 -5.18
CA ASP A 16 13.33 9.79 -5.81
C ASP A 16 13.93 10.66 -4.70
N LYS A 17 15.22 10.46 -4.43
CA LYS A 17 15.92 11.13 -3.32
C LYS A 17 15.91 12.65 -3.45
N ALA A 18 15.96 13.20 -4.66
CA ALA A 18 15.93 14.64 -4.87
C ALA A 18 14.56 15.22 -4.48
N LYS A 19 13.46 14.56 -4.88
CA LYS A 19 12.10 14.96 -4.46
C LYS A 19 11.89 14.82 -2.96
N VAL A 20 12.41 13.76 -2.35
CA VAL A 20 12.31 13.56 -0.89
C VAL A 20 13.02 14.69 -0.14
N ASN A 21 14.26 15.01 -0.53
CA ASN A 21 15.03 16.07 0.11
C ASN A 21 14.40 17.46 -0.07
N ASP A 22 13.95 17.81 -1.28
CA ASP A 22 13.26 19.08 -1.55
C ASP A 22 11.99 19.23 -0.69
N ARG A 23 11.18 18.17 -0.60
CA ARG A 23 9.97 18.16 0.23
C ARG A 23 10.29 18.28 1.71
N ALA A 24 11.29 17.57 2.20
CA ALA A 24 11.69 17.61 3.62
C ALA A 24 12.15 19.03 4.02
N ALA A 25 12.84 19.73 3.13
CA ALA A 25 13.30 21.09 3.38
C ALA A 25 12.19 22.15 3.31
N ARG A 26 11.19 21.96 2.43
CA ARG A 26 10.21 23.00 2.09
C ARG A 26 8.85 22.82 2.73
N PHE A 27 8.39 21.59 2.90
CA PHE A 27 7.01 21.32 3.29
C PHE A 27 6.87 21.32 4.81
N LYS A 28 5.77 21.90 5.29
CA LYS A 28 5.40 21.88 6.71
C LYS A 28 4.39 20.78 7.06
N ARG A 29 3.80 20.14 6.04
CA ARG A 29 2.78 19.11 6.18
C ARG A 29 2.99 18.05 5.11
N PHE A 30 2.97 16.79 5.51
CA PHE A 30 3.21 15.65 4.64
C PHE A 30 1.96 14.78 4.59
N ILE A 31 1.16 14.93 3.54
CA ILE A 31 -0.08 14.16 3.40
C ILE A 31 0.24 12.82 2.75
N VAL A 32 -0.29 11.76 3.34
CA VAL A 32 -0.11 10.37 2.91
C VAL A 32 -1.47 9.70 2.89
N SER A 33 -1.80 8.99 1.82
CA SER A 33 -3.06 8.26 1.72
C SER A 33 -2.88 6.82 2.19
N VAL A 34 -3.78 6.36 3.05
CA VAL A 34 -3.73 5.03 3.66
C VAL A 34 -5.04 4.27 3.51
N TYR A 35 -4.95 2.95 3.56
CA TYR A 35 -6.10 2.05 3.50
C TYR A 35 -5.97 0.90 4.50
N PRO A 36 -6.79 0.89 5.57
CA PRO A 36 -6.92 -0.26 6.47
C PRO A 36 -7.51 -1.48 5.77
N ILE A 37 -6.89 -2.65 5.95
CA ILE A 37 -7.35 -3.90 5.37
C ILE A 37 -6.94 -5.11 6.22
N VAL A 38 -7.72 -6.17 6.17
CA VAL A 38 -7.33 -7.48 6.70
C VAL A 38 -6.78 -8.32 5.55
N LEU A 39 -5.54 -8.78 5.67
CA LEU A 39 -4.89 -9.68 4.72
C LEU A 39 -4.49 -10.96 5.45
N ARG A 40 -4.90 -12.12 4.94
CA ARG A 40 -4.66 -13.45 5.53
C ARG A 40 -5.02 -13.52 7.02
N GLY A 41 -6.14 -12.89 7.38
CA GLY A 41 -6.65 -12.84 8.76
C GLY A 41 -5.98 -11.81 9.68
N GLN A 42 -4.95 -11.10 9.22
CA GLN A 42 -4.23 -10.09 10.01
C GLN A 42 -4.57 -8.66 9.56
N GLN A 43 -4.79 -7.75 10.52
CA GLN A 43 -5.07 -6.34 10.26
C GLN A 43 -3.78 -5.58 9.93
N TYR A 44 -3.78 -4.88 8.79
CA TYR A 44 -2.72 -3.97 8.35
C TYR A 44 -3.30 -2.62 7.91
N THR A 45 -2.42 -1.66 7.70
CA THR A 45 -2.72 -0.44 6.94
C THR A 45 -1.75 -0.33 5.78
N ILE A 46 -2.26 -0.23 4.55
CA ILE A 46 -1.44 -0.04 3.36
C ILE A 46 -1.19 1.46 3.16
N LEU A 47 0.06 1.84 2.94
CA LEU A 47 0.44 3.15 2.44
C LEU A 47 0.20 3.19 0.93
N MET A 48 -0.94 3.74 0.53
CA MET A 48 -1.45 3.68 -0.84
C MET A 48 -0.83 4.75 -1.74
N ASP A 49 -0.57 5.94 -1.20
CA ASP A 49 0.00 7.05 -1.95
C ASP A 49 0.73 8.03 -1.03
N GLY A 50 1.62 8.83 -1.59
CA GLY A 50 2.44 9.79 -0.86
C GLY A 50 3.76 9.23 -0.33
N HIS A 51 4.30 8.17 -0.94
CA HIS A 51 5.57 7.53 -0.53
C HIS A 51 6.73 8.52 -0.34
N HIS A 52 6.94 9.47 -1.28
CA HIS A 52 7.97 10.51 -1.10
C HIS A 52 7.64 11.50 0.01
N ASN A 53 6.35 11.78 0.26
CA ASN A 53 5.94 12.64 1.38
C ASN A 53 6.20 11.93 2.71
N TYR A 54 5.89 10.64 2.81
CA TYR A 54 6.16 9.85 4.00
C TYR A 54 7.66 9.79 4.30
N ALA A 55 8.49 9.50 3.29
CA ALA A 55 9.94 9.53 3.43
C ALA A 55 10.47 10.92 3.85
N ALA A 56 9.94 11.99 3.25
CA ALA A 56 10.31 13.36 3.60
C ALA A 56 9.90 13.74 5.03
N ALA A 57 8.72 13.30 5.48
CA ALA A 57 8.24 13.50 6.84
C ALA A 57 9.17 12.84 7.86
N LYS A 58 9.58 11.58 7.59
CA LYS A 58 10.57 10.87 8.41
C LYS A 58 11.90 11.60 8.47
N LEU A 59 12.43 12.08 7.33
CA LEU A 59 13.66 12.86 7.32
C LEU A 59 13.55 14.18 8.09
N ALA A 60 12.39 14.83 8.05
CA ALA A 60 12.13 16.06 8.78
C ALA A 60 11.79 15.84 10.27
N GLY A 61 11.65 14.59 10.72
CA GLY A 61 11.21 14.26 12.08
C GLY A 61 9.77 14.70 12.38
N ILE A 62 8.91 14.76 11.35
CA ILE A 62 7.52 15.22 11.45
C ILE A 62 6.58 14.05 11.18
N GLU A 63 5.53 13.93 12.01
CA GLU A 63 4.47 12.95 11.78
C GLU A 63 3.66 13.27 10.52
N PRO A 64 3.47 12.30 9.59
CA PRO A 64 2.62 12.49 8.43
C PRO A 64 1.14 12.69 8.78
N ASP A 65 0.43 13.46 7.95
CA ASP A 65 -1.03 13.56 7.97
C ASP A 65 -1.61 12.40 7.16
N TYR A 66 -1.95 11.32 7.86
CA TYR A 66 -2.59 10.15 7.27
C TYR A 66 -4.05 10.44 6.91
N ARG A 67 -4.38 10.32 5.63
CA ARG A 67 -5.73 10.49 5.10
C ARG A 67 -6.25 9.19 4.49
N PRO A 68 -7.57 8.97 4.48
CA PRO A 68 -8.11 7.85 3.72
C PRO A 68 -7.85 8.08 2.21
N ILE A 69 -7.76 6.99 1.47
CA ILE A 69 -7.78 6.99 -0.01
C ILE A 69 -8.95 7.82 -0.57
N THR A 70 -8.81 8.30 -1.81
CA THR A 70 -9.83 9.13 -2.47
C THR A 70 -11.18 8.42 -2.59
N LYS A 71 -12.28 9.19 -2.61
CA LYS A 71 -13.65 8.65 -2.75
C LYS A 71 -13.82 7.74 -3.98
N LYS A 72 -13.11 8.03 -5.08
CA LYS A 72 -13.13 7.21 -6.29
C LYS A 72 -12.58 5.81 -6.02
N VAL A 73 -11.42 5.73 -5.36
CA VAL A 73 -10.79 4.44 -5.01
C VAL A 73 -11.63 3.69 -3.97
N GLN A 74 -12.16 4.40 -2.96
CA GLN A 74 -13.05 3.79 -1.97
C GLN A 74 -14.27 3.14 -2.62
N ARG A 75 -14.89 3.81 -3.60
CA ARG A 75 -16.04 3.27 -4.34
C ARG A 75 -15.67 1.98 -5.08
N ILE A 76 -14.57 1.99 -5.84
CA ILE A 76 -14.10 0.82 -6.61
C ILE A 76 -13.81 -0.37 -5.68
N LEU A 77 -13.10 -0.14 -4.56
CA LEU A 77 -12.81 -1.20 -3.59
C LEU A 77 -14.09 -1.66 -2.87
N GLY A 78 -15.05 -0.75 -2.66
CA GLY A 78 -16.34 -1.03 -2.03
C GLY A 78 -17.25 -1.92 -2.87
N GLU A 79 -17.07 -1.96 -4.19
CA GLU A 79 -17.78 -2.86 -5.10
C GLU A 79 -17.26 -4.31 -5.02
N MET A 80 -16.07 -4.53 -4.45
CA MET A 80 -15.49 -5.86 -4.22
C MET A 80 -15.96 -6.45 -2.89
N SER A 81 -16.22 -7.76 -2.87
CA SER A 81 -16.37 -8.52 -1.63
C SER A 81 -15.09 -8.47 -0.79
N GLY A 82 -15.18 -8.79 0.50
CA GLY A 82 -14.01 -8.80 1.38
C GLY A 82 -12.89 -9.72 0.87
N ARG A 83 -13.25 -10.89 0.32
CA ARG A 83 -12.31 -11.87 -0.21
C ARG A 83 -11.66 -11.41 -1.52
N GLU A 84 -12.45 -10.86 -2.44
CA GLU A 84 -11.91 -10.31 -3.70
C GLU A 84 -10.96 -9.15 -3.43
N ARG A 85 -11.29 -8.30 -2.46
CA ARG A 85 -10.44 -7.17 -2.07
C ARG A 85 -9.12 -7.64 -1.48
N GLU A 86 -9.15 -8.64 -0.61
CA GLU A 86 -7.94 -9.26 -0.06
C GLU A 86 -7.04 -9.82 -1.17
N ALA A 87 -7.59 -10.67 -2.03
CA ALA A 87 -6.86 -11.26 -3.15
C ALA A 87 -6.31 -10.19 -4.10
N PHE A 88 -7.08 -9.13 -4.37
CA PHE A 88 -6.64 -7.99 -5.17
C PHE A 88 -5.36 -7.38 -4.60
N PHE A 89 -5.34 -7.05 -3.29
CA PHE A 89 -4.18 -6.42 -2.67
C PHE A 89 -2.98 -7.34 -2.53
N VAL A 90 -3.18 -8.64 -2.26
CA VAL A 90 -2.07 -9.61 -2.24
C VAL A 90 -1.41 -9.74 -3.61
N ASN A 91 -2.20 -9.75 -4.68
CA ASN A 91 -1.69 -10.01 -6.03
C ASN A 91 -1.19 -8.76 -6.77
N ASN A 92 -1.71 -7.58 -6.45
CA ASN A 92 -1.39 -6.34 -7.17
C ASN A 92 -0.39 -5.49 -6.37
N ILE A 93 0.88 -5.94 -6.38
CA ILE A 93 2.01 -5.21 -5.82
C ILE A 93 2.57 -4.19 -6.81
N THR A 94 3.26 -3.15 -6.32
CA THR A 94 3.74 -2.04 -7.16
C THR A 94 5.10 -2.30 -7.78
N ASP A 95 6.15 -2.36 -6.96
CA ASP A 95 7.53 -2.57 -7.42
C ASP A 95 8.31 -3.58 -6.54
N SER A 96 7.68 -4.07 -5.48
CA SER A 96 8.31 -4.94 -4.48
C SER A 96 7.26 -5.72 -3.68
N ASN A 97 7.70 -6.77 -3.00
CA ASN A 97 6.88 -7.45 -1.98
C ASN A 97 6.47 -6.45 -0.89
N TYR A 98 5.32 -6.70 -0.25
CA TYR A 98 4.95 -5.94 0.93
C TYR A 98 6.06 -5.98 1.98
N TYR A 99 6.31 -4.83 2.58
CA TYR A 99 7.24 -4.66 3.68
C TYR A 99 6.64 -3.77 4.76
N PHE A 100 7.07 -3.96 6.00
CA PHE A 100 6.75 -3.06 7.10
C PHE A 100 7.49 -1.74 6.90
N VAL A 101 6.75 -0.63 6.80
CA VAL A 101 7.34 0.68 6.44
C VAL A 101 8.30 1.19 7.53
N GLU A 102 8.13 0.75 8.78
CA GLU A 102 9.02 1.11 9.88
C GLU A 102 10.37 0.39 9.82
N THR A 103 10.37 -0.92 9.59
CA THR A 103 11.60 -1.74 9.68
C THR A 103 12.23 -2.04 8.33
N GLY A 104 11.46 -1.93 7.24
CA GLY A 104 11.87 -2.35 5.91
C GLY A 104 11.79 -3.87 5.68
N GLU A 105 11.43 -4.65 6.70
CA GLU A 105 11.34 -6.10 6.65
C GLU A 105 10.17 -6.56 5.77
N VAL A 106 10.38 -7.64 5.03
CA VAL A 106 9.36 -8.23 4.15
C VAL A 106 8.25 -8.87 4.99
N VAL A 107 7.01 -8.64 4.59
CA VAL A 107 5.82 -9.31 5.15
C VAL A 107 5.72 -10.69 4.48
N HIS A 108 6.45 -11.67 5.03
CA HIS A 108 6.64 -12.99 4.42
C HIS A 108 5.34 -13.73 4.12
N GLU A 109 4.34 -13.56 4.97
CA GLU A 109 3.01 -14.14 4.81
C GLU A 109 2.27 -13.63 3.57
N LEU A 110 2.65 -12.49 2.98
CA LEU A 110 2.02 -11.89 1.79
C LEU A 110 2.83 -12.10 0.50
N VAL A 111 3.95 -12.83 0.53
CA VAL A 111 4.82 -13.01 -0.65
C VAL A 111 4.17 -13.88 -1.73
N MET A 112 3.45 -14.92 -1.33
CA MET A 112 2.80 -15.81 -2.27
C MET A 112 1.50 -15.20 -2.78
N PRO A 113 1.17 -15.35 -4.08
CA PRO A 113 -0.10 -14.87 -4.61
C PRO A 113 -1.28 -15.61 -3.97
N ASP A 114 -2.43 -14.95 -3.92
CA ASP A 114 -3.71 -15.56 -3.60
C ASP A 114 -4.43 -16.01 -4.87
N THR A 115 -4.50 -17.32 -5.08
CA THR A 115 -5.11 -17.93 -6.27
C THR A 115 -6.54 -18.42 -6.02
N SER A 116 -7.11 -18.15 -4.84
CA SER A 116 -8.45 -18.64 -4.47
C SER A 116 -9.60 -17.85 -5.08
N CYS A 117 -9.32 -16.66 -5.63
CA CYS A 117 -10.29 -15.84 -6.33
C CYS A 117 -9.86 -15.61 -7.77
N LYS A 118 -10.81 -15.24 -8.64
CA LYS A 118 -10.49 -14.70 -9.95
C LYS A 118 -9.58 -13.48 -9.76
N PHE A 119 -8.37 -13.57 -10.30
CA PHE A 119 -7.40 -12.52 -10.30
C PHE A 119 -7.01 -12.17 -11.73
N GLN A 120 -6.68 -10.90 -11.89
CA GLN A 120 -6.01 -10.36 -13.05
C GLN A 120 -4.66 -9.87 -12.56
N ALA A 121 -3.60 -10.38 -13.13
CA ALA A 121 -2.24 -9.94 -12.86
C ALA A 121 -1.59 -9.51 -14.17
N HIS A 122 -0.57 -8.66 -14.08
CA HIS A 122 0.20 -8.22 -15.23
C HIS A 122 1.67 -8.53 -15.01
N ALA A 123 2.24 -9.40 -15.84
CA ALA A 123 3.65 -9.81 -15.75
C ALA A 123 4.27 -9.78 -17.14
N GLY A 124 5.45 -9.17 -17.28
CA GLY A 124 6.18 -9.12 -18.55
C GLY A 124 5.40 -8.52 -19.72
N ASN A 125 4.58 -7.49 -19.46
CA ASN A 125 3.66 -6.88 -20.45
C ASN A 125 2.53 -7.81 -20.95
N GLN A 126 2.18 -8.83 -20.17
CA GLN A 126 1.06 -9.72 -20.47
C GLN A 126 0.07 -9.78 -19.32
N TRP A 127 -1.21 -9.84 -19.67
CA TRP A 127 -2.28 -10.13 -18.72
C TRP A 127 -2.34 -11.63 -18.43
N ILE A 128 -2.32 -11.95 -17.14
CA ILE A 128 -2.51 -13.30 -16.61
C ILE A 128 -3.87 -13.32 -15.91
N PHE A 129 -4.73 -14.22 -16.36
CA PHE A 129 -6.02 -14.50 -15.74
C PHE A 129 -5.92 -15.84 -15.03
N GLY A 130 -6.33 -15.91 -13.77
CA GLY A 130 -6.34 -17.15 -13.01
C GLY A 130 -7.29 -17.07 -11.82
N GLY A 131 -7.56 -18.20 -11.18
CA GLY A 131 -8.44 -18.26 -10.01
C GLY A 131 -9.45 -19.40 -10.10
N ALA A 132 -9.93 -19.85 -8.94
CA ALA A 132 -11.01 -20.85 -8.87
C ALA A 132 -12.28 -20.32 -9.55
N ALA A 133 -12.95 -21.20 -10.30
CA ALA A 133 -14.19 -20.92 -11.04
C ALA A 133 -15.33 -20.52 -10.11
#